data_AF-A0A3A2ZR99-F1
#
_entry.id   AF-A0A3A2ZR99-F1
#
_cell.length_a   1.000
_cell.length_b   1.000
_cell.length_c   1.000
_cell.angle_alpha   90.00
_cell.angle_beta   90.00
_cell.angle_gamma   90.00
#
_symmetry.space_group_name_H-M   'P 1'
#
loop_
_entity.id
_entity.type
_entity.pdbx_description
1 polymer ?
#
loop_
_entity_poly.entity_id
_entity_poly.type
_entity_poly.pdbx_seq_one_letter_code
_entity_poly.pdbx_strand_id
1 'polypeptide(L)'
;MSTADHVFHQLSHIFSTRRGRILEFELLPAGVGSLLQDGCSVGISKDALAQCFIIARQVFFDSALKDVNPGSTTVSPDQVVDYNKLSISSQIILLFDCEHLTACNWRKRRLASTIQAHDFSTAGHAEHEDLIQQLEFELTLMTTYLTSPLHRHTKSPTLWQHRLWVMSHILRVQGLEPTGRIMTQSDTADYRTQPARPGIETVRELFIAELDVVQHAGELHPKNYYAFSYIRELHRMLANAVGVDSGFAELARSLVTASLNWCLSHPRDISGWMFLLYLLDAIQDGQVTVESVKTVVQFALDVGWDGEGLWTFVDMAALKFGLVETIQDMLQSHSGTTTMNSAMSRLSIHETAVPGQQWKKWVASVRAYWDAGGL
;
A
#
# COMPACT_ATOMS: atom_id res chain seq x y z
N MET A 1 21.95 34.11 -8.91
CA MET A 1 21.44 32.85 -8.33
C MET A 1 22.21 31.73 -8.99
N SER A 2 22.73 30.77 -8.21
CA SER A 2 23.42 29.62 -8.80
C SER A 2 22.43 28.74 -9.57
N THR A 3 22.92 27.90 -10.48
CA THR A 3 22.09 26.90 -11.18
C THR A 3 21.37 25.99 -10.18
N ALA A 4 22.01 25.67 -9.06
CA ALA A 4 21.42 24.88 -7.97
C ALA A 4 20.25 25.61 -7.29
N ASP A 5 20.39 26.91 -7.00
CA ASP A 5 19.29 27.72 -6.43
C ASP A 5 18.09 27.75 -7.36
N HIS A 6 18.33 27.91 -8.67
CA HIS A 6 17.26 27.95 -9.65
C HIS A 6 16.45 26.65 -9.67
N VAL A 7 17.12 25.49 -9.72
CA VAL A 7 16.45 24.18 -9.73
C VAL A 7 15.74 23.92 -8.39
N PHE A 8 16.33 24.33 -7.27
CA PHE A 8 15.67 24.26 -5.96
C PHE A 8 14.38 25.08 -5.92
N HIS A 9 14.39 26.30 -6.45
CA HIS A 9 13.18 27.13 -6.53
C HIS A 9 12.11 26.54 -7.43
N GLN A 10 12.50 25.96 -8.58
CA GLN A 10 11.55 25.25 -9.46
C GLN A 10 10.94 24.04 -8.76
N LEU A 11 11.75 23.18 -8.13
CA LEU A 11 11.26 22.02 -7.40
C LEU A 11 10.37 22.42 -6.21
N SER A 12 10.75 23.49 -5.50
CA SER A 12 9.92 24.07 -4.43
C SER A 12 8.59 24.57 -4.96
N HIS A 13 8.58 25.20 -6.14
CA HIS A 13 7.35 25.66 -6.78
C HIS A 13 6.44 24.48 -7.16
N ILE A 14 7.00 23.40 -7.71
CA ILE A 14 6.27 22.16 -8.02
C ILE A 14 5.55 21.63 -6.76
N PHE A 15 6.27 21.47 -5.65
CA PHE A 15 5.66 21.02 -4.40
C PHE A 15 4.64 22.00 -3.84
N SER A 16 4.89 23.31 -3.92
CA SER A 16 3.96 24.34 -3.42
C SER A 16 2.64 24.39 -4.20
N THR A 17 2.66 24.05 -5.49
CA THR A 17 1.49 24.07 -6.38
C THR A 17 0.85 22.70 -6.57
N ARG A 18 1.31 21.68 -5.85
CA ARG A 18 0.83 20.30 -5.95
C ARG A 18 -0.67 20.20 -5.66
N ARG A 19 -1.17 20.90 -4.63
CA ARG A 19 -2.61 20.95 -4.24
C ARG A 19 -3.27 19.55 -4.19
N GLY A 20 -2.61 18.60 -3.54
CA GLY A 20 -3.11 17.22 -3.43
C GLY A 20 -2.91 16.34 -4.66
N ARG A 21 -2.42 16.86 -5.80
CA ARG A 21 -2.09 16.02 -6.96
C ARG A 21 -0.98 15.02 -6.62
N ILE A 22 -1.09 13.82 -7.15
CA ILE A 22 -0.03 12.82 -7.08
C ILE A 22 0.96 13.15 -8.21
N LEU A 23 2.24 13.27 -7.86
CA LEU A 23 3.31 13.47 -8.83
C LEU A 23 4.03 12.14 -9.07
N GLU A 24 4.58 11.98 -10.27
CA GLU A 24 5.43 10.86 -10.63
C GLU A 24 6.85 11.37 -10.88
N PHE A 25 7.78 11.02 -10.00
CA PHE A 25 9.17 11.44 -10.08
C PHE A 25 10.04 10.37 -10.74
N GLU A 26 10.84 10.80 -11.72
CA GLU A 26 11.83 9.94 -12.37
C GLU A 26 13.23 10.57 -12.29
N LEU A 27 14.25 9.73 -12.13
CA LEU A 27 15.64 10.18 -12.22
C LEU A 27 16.06 10.28 -13.69
N LEU A 28 16.38 11.50 -14.13
CA LEU A 28 16.78 11.74 -15.51
C LEU A 28 18.14 11.12 -15.84
N PRO A 29 18.31 10.52 -17.05
CA PRO A 29 19.61 10.17 -17.59
C PRO A 29 20.51 11.41 -17.76
N ALA A 30 21.82 11.17 -17.82
CA ALA A 30 22.80 12.23 -18.07
C ALA A 30 22.53 12.93 -19.41
N GLY A 31 22.65 14.27 -19.42
CA GLY A 31 22.53 15.09 -20.64
C GLY A 31 21.11 15.55 -21.02
N VAL A 32 20.06 15.08 -20.33
CA VAL A 32 18.66 15.44 -20.62
C VAL A 32 18.27 16.81 -20.02
N GLY A 33 18.95 17.24 -18.95
CA GLY A 33 18.67 18.47 -18.22
C GLY A 33 18.65 18.24 -16.71
N SER A 34 18.55 19.33 -15.94
CA SER A 34 18.57 19.25 -14.47
C SER A 34 17.21 18.93 -13.86
N LEU A 35 16.12 19.48 -14.42
CA LEU A 35 14.74 19.31 -14.00
C LEU A 35 13.81 19.53 -15.20
N LEU A 36 12.86 18.63 -15.40
CA LEU A 36 11.81 18.68 -16.42
C LEU A 36 10.47 18.38 -15.76
N GLN A 37 9.40 19.01 -16.25
CA GLN A 37 8.05 18.75 -15.80
C GLN A 37 7.10 18.71 -16.99
N ASP A 38 6.31 17.63 -17.08
CA ASP A 38 5.16 17.52 -17.96
C ASP A 38 3.95 17.06 -17.15
N GLY A 39 2.99 17.96 -16.94
CA GLY A 39 1.85 17.70 -16.06
C GLY A 39 2.28 17.29 -14.63
N CYS A 40 1.95 16.05 -14.26
CA CYS A 40 2.31 15.44 -12.98
C CYS A 40 3.63 14.65 -13.02
N SER A 41 4.21 14.44 -14.19
CA SER A 41 5.48 13.75 -14.36
C SER A 41 6.63 14.75 -14.19
N VAL A 42 7.55 14.44 -13.29
CA VAL A 42 8.66 15.30 -12.89
C VAL A 42 9.98 14.53 -13.01
N GLY A 43 10.76 14.85 -14.03
CA GLY A 43 12.10 14.31 -14.19
C GLY A 43 13.12 15.20 -13.48
N ILE A 44 13.97 14.65 -12.61
CA ILE A 44 15.08 15.39 -11.99
C ILE A 44 16.39 14.62 -12.10
N SER A 45 17.47 15.31 -12.48
CA SER A 45 18.80 14.68 -12.49
C SER A 45 19.27 14.40 -11.07
N LYS A 46 20.07 13.34 -10.88
CA LYS A 46 20.59 12.94 -9.57
C LYS A 46 21.42 14.05 -8.90
N ASP A 47 22.26 14.73 -9.66
CA ASP A 47 23.11 15.82 -9.15
C ASP A 47 22.28 17.01 -8.73
N ALA A 48 21.27 17.39 -9.53
CA ALA A 48 20.36 18.48 -9.16
C ALA A 48 19.55 18.14 -7.91
N LEU A 49 19.02 16.92 -7.79
CA LEU A 49 18.30 16.50 -6.59
C LEU A 49 19.20 16.51 -5.35
N ALA A 50 20.47 16.10 -5.47
CA ALA A 50 21.44 16.19 -4.38
C ALA A 50 21.71 17.64 -3.94
N GLN A 51 21.83 18.57 -4.89
CA GLN A 51 21.97 20.00 -4.58
C GLN A 51 20.71 20.56 -3.92
N CYS A 52 19.52 20.23 -4.44
CA CYS A 52 18.24 20.59 -3.84
C CYS A 52 18.12 20.05 -2.42
N PHE A 53 18.58 18.84 -2.15
CA PHE A 53 18.62 18.25 -0.81
C PHE A 53 19.50 19.07 0.14
N ILE A 54 20.69 19.49 -0.28
CA ILE A 54 21.59 20.31 0.56
C ILE A 54 20.91 21.63 0.94
N ILE A 55 20.32 22.32 -0.04
CA ILE A 55 19.61 23.59 0.18
C ILE A 55 18.37 23.36 1.06
N ALA A 56 17.55 22.36 0.77
CA ALA A 56 16.39 22.01 1.57
C ALA A 56 16.76 21.70 3.02
N ARG A 57 17.87 20.98 3.25
CA ARG A 57 18.36 20.67 4.59
C ARG A 57 18.76 21.94 5.35
N GLN A 58 19.47 22.86 4.71
CA GLN A 58 19.83 24.15 5.31
C GLN A 58 18.57 24.91 5.73
N VAL A 59 17.63 25.12 4.79
CA VAL A 59 16.35 25.81 5.07
C VAL A 59 15.57 25.11 6.19
N PHE A 60 15.50 23.77 6.16
CA PHE A 60 14.76 23.00 7.15
C PHE A 60 15.31 23.19 8.57
N PHE A 61 16.63 23.09 8.76
CA PHE A 61 17.23 23.23 10.08
C PHE A 61 17.30 24.69 10.55
N ASP A 62 17.54 25.64 9.65
CA ASP A 62 17.57 27.07 9.99
C ASP A 62 16.19 27.59 10.45
N SER A 63 15.12 27.13 9.80
CA SER A 63 13.74 27.45 10.21
C SER A 63 13.30 26.69 11.45
N ALA A 64 13.65 25.40 11.59
CA ALA A 64 13.29 24.62 12.77
C ALA A 64 13.95 25.14 14.06
N LEU A 65 15.15 25.73 13.98
CA LEU A 65 15.82 26.37 15.11
C LEU A 65 15.13 27.67 15.56
N LYS A 66 14.36 28.31 14.68
CA LYS A 66 13.60 29.55 14.99
C LYS A 66 12.22 29.26 15.59
N ASP A 67 11.71 28.04 15.41
CA ASP A 67 10.36 27.60 15.81
C ASP A 67 10.23 27.30 17.33
N VAL A 68 11.19 27.73 18.16
CA VAL A 68 11.31 27.38 19.60
C VAL A 68 10.43 28.27 20.51
N ASN A 69 9.50 29.06 19.98
CA ASN A 69 8.61 29.92 20.79
C ASN A 69 7.12 29.52 20.69
N PRO A 70 6.66 28.53 21.49
CA PRO A 70 5.31 27.96 21.41
C PRO A 70 4.24 28.79 22.17
N GLY A 71 4.35 30.12 22.18
CA GLY A 71 3.51 30.98 23.04
C GLY A 71 2.74 32.11 22.36
N SER A 72 2.85 32.28 21.03
CA SER A 72 2.17 33.38 20.33
C SER A 72 0.93 32.86 19.59
N THR A 73 -0.25 33.27 20.05
CA THR A 73 -1.56 32.94 19.46
C THR A 73 -1.88 33.70 18.18
N THR A 74 -1.05 34.65 17.77
CA THR A 74 -1.17 35.34 16.47
C THR A 74 -0.07 34.87 15.53
N VAL A 75 -0.46 34.11 14.50
CA VAL A 75 0.46 33.68 13.44
C VAL A 75 0.80 34.91 12.58
N SER A 76 2.04 35.38 12.63
CA SER A 76 2.47 36.47 11.77
C SER A 76 2.59 35.98 10.31
N PRO A 77 2.46 36.87 9.31
CA PRO A 77 2.69 36.50 7.91
C PRO A 77 4.07 35.85 7.68
N ASP A 78 5.08 36.29 8.43
CA ASP A 78 6.44 35.73 8.38
C ASP A 78 6.49 34.28 8.90
N GLN A 79 5.72 33.95 9.94
CA GLN A 79 5.61 32.58 10.45
C GLN A 79 4.94 31.63 9.45
N VAL A 80 3.90 32.10 8.73
CA VAL A 80 3.25 31.29 7.67
C VAL A 80 4.23 30.99 6.54
N VAL A 81 5.02 31.99 6.13
CA VAL A 81 6.03 31.83 5.08
C VAL A 81 7.12 30.84 5.51
N ASP A 82 7.61 30.94 6.74
CA ASP A 82 8.64 30.04 7.25
C ASP A 82 8.12 28.60 7.43
N TYR A 83 6.87 28.43 7.84
CA TYR A 83 6.21 27.12 7.90
C TYR A 83 6.06 26.46 6.52
N ASN A 84 5.68 27.24 5.50
CA ASN A 84 5.59 26.75 4.13
C ASN A 84 6.96 26.31 3.59
N LYS A 85 8.01 27.10 3.85
CA LYS A 85 9.40 26.73 3.51
C LYS A 85 9.82 25.44 4.21
N LEU A 86 9.48 25.29 5.49
CA LEU A 86 9.81 24.10 6.28
C LEU A 86 9.07 22.86 5.73
N SER A 87 7.79 23.02 5.39
CA SER A 87 6.98 21.97 4.77
C SER A 87 7.53 21.53 3.42
N ILE A 88 7.84 22.46 2.51
CA ILE A 88 8.42 22.15 1.20
C ILE A 88 9.80 21.52 1.34
N SER A 89 10.64 22.04 2.23
CA SER A 89 11.98 21.50 2.47
C SER A 89 11.92 20.06 2.96
N SER A 90 10.99 19.73 3.86
CA SER A 90 10.77 18.35 4.30
C SER A 90 10.31 17.42 3.17
N GLN A 91 9.57 17.92 2.17
CA GLN A 91 9.20 17.15 0.98
C GLN A 91 10.44 16.85 0.13
N ILE A 92 11.24 17.87 -0.18
CA ILE A 92 12.48 17.70 -0.96
C ILE A 92 13.47 16.76 -0.25
N ILE A 93 13.59 16.88 1.08
CA ILE A 93 14.42 15.97 1.88
C ILE A 93 13.95 14.52 1.71
N LEU A 94 12.65 14.26 1.81
CA LEU A 94 12.10 12.90 1.66
C LEU A 94 12.15 12.39 0.21
N LEU A 95 12.08 13.29 -0.78
CA LEU A 95 12.30 12.94 -2.19
C LEU A 95 13.73 12.43 -2.43
N PHE A 96 14.73 13.00 -1.74
CA PHE A 96 16.11 12.51 -1.84
C PHE A 96 16.37 11.30 -0.93
N ASP A 97 15.89 11.33 0.31
CA ASP A 97 16.11 10.32 1.34
C ASP A 97 14.81 9.93 2.04
N CYS A 98 14.20 8.83 1.57
CA CYS A 98 12.95 8.29 2.10
C CYS A 98 13.04 7.81 3.57
N GLU A 99 14.25 7.60 4.08
CA GLU A 99 14.49 7.15 5.46
C GLU A 99 14.89 8.30 6.39
N HIS A 100 14.77 9.56 5.95
CA HIS A 100 15.13 10.72 6.76
C HIS A 100 14.13 10.96 7.91
N LEU A 101 14.31 10.22 9.01
CA LEU A 101 13.40 10.16 10.16
C LEU A 101 13.08 11.53 10.77
N THR A 102 14.04 12.45 10.82
CA THR A 102 13.79 13.80 11.37
C THR A 102 12.77 14.58 10.54
N ALA A 103 12.83 14.46 9.21
CA ALA A 103 11.88 15.11 8.32
C ALA A 103 10.51 14.43 8.41
N CYS A 104 10.49 13.10 8.37
CA CYS A 104 9.25 12.31 8.54
C CYS A 104 8.55 12.60 9.88
N ASN A 105 9.29 12.57 11.00
CA ASN A 105 8.74 12.85 12.33
C ASN A 105 8.32 14.31 12.51
N TRP A 106 8.98 15.27 11.86
CA TRP A 106 8.50 16.65 11.85
C TRP A 106 7.12 16.75 11.16
N ARG A 107 6.94 16.09 10.01
CA ARG A 107 5.65 16.06 9.30
C ARG A 107 4.54 15.40 10.13
N LYS A 108 4.85 14.29 10.82
CA LYS A 108 3.92 13.64 11.76
C LYS A 108 3.56 14.56 12.92
N ARG A 109 4.55 15.19 13.57
CA ARG A 109 4.31 16.12 14.70
C ARG A 109 3.44 17.30 14.28
N ARG A 110 3.72 17.88 13.11
CA ARG A 110 2.94 18.96 12.51
C ARG A 110 1.45 18.60 12.39
N LEU A 111 1.14 17.45 11.79
CA LEU A 111 -0.23 16.97 11.67
C LEU A 111 -0.84 16.62 13.05
N ALA A 112 -0.07 15.99 13.93
CA ALA A 112 -0.53 15.67 15.28
C ALA A 112 -0.91 16.93 16.08
N SER A 113 -0.14 18.01 15.95
CA SER A 113 -0.47 19.30 16.55
C SER A 113 -1.77 19.89 16.00
N THR A 114 -1.99 19.85 14.67
CA THR A 114 -3.26 20.28 14.07
C THR A 114 -4.42 19.46 14.62
N ILE A 115 -4.29 18.13 14.67
CA ILE A 115 -5.33 17.23 15.16
C ILE A 115 -5.61 17.44 16.66
N GLN A 116 -4.59 17.72 17.46
CA GLN A 116 -4.75 17.99 18.89
C GLN A 116 -5.41 19.34 19.16
N ALA A 117 -5.15 20.34 18.32
CA ALA A 117 -5.75 21.66 18.44
C ALA A 117 -7.21 21.69 17.94
N HIS A 118 -7.64 20.68 17.17
CA HIS A 118 -8.99 20.59 16.62
C HIS A 118 -10.01 20.16 17.67
N ASP A 119 -10.99 21.02 17.96
CA ASP A 119 -12.10 20.69 18.84
C ASP A 119 -13.22 19.98 18.07
N PHE A 120 -13.20 18.65 18.08
CA PHE A 120 -14.23 17.82 17.43
C PHE A 120 -15.66 18.04 17.95
N SER A 121 -15.84 18.71 19.11
CA SER A 121 -17.17 18.97 19.68
C SER A 121 -17.78 20.29 19.24
N THR A 122 -16.95 21.29 18.89
CA THR A 122 -17.42 22.64 18.56
C THR A 122 -17.00 23.13 17.18
N ALA A 123 -16.01 22.50 16.55
CA ALA A 123 -15.50 22.94 15.25
C ALA A 123 -16.57 22.84 14.15
N GLY A 124 -16.59 23.84 13.27
CA GLY A 124 -17.51 23.91 12.13
C GLY A 124 -17.21 22.83 11.09
N HIS A 125 -18.13 22.65 10.14
CA HIS A 125 -17.93 21.74 8.99
C HIS A 125 -16.68 22.12 8.18
N ALA A 126 -16.46 23.42 7.93
CA ALA A 126 -15.31 23.88 7.14
C ALA A 126 -13.96 23.57 7.81
N GLU A 127 -13.88 23.62 9.14
CA GLU A 127 -12.66 23.28 9.90
C GLU A 127 -12.39 21.77 9.87
N HIS A 128 -13.44 20.95 9.95
CA HIS A 128 -13.33 19.50 9.80
C HIS A 128 -12.86 19.11 8.39
N GLU A 129 -13.43 19.72 7.36
CA GLU A 129 -13.03 19.49 5.97
C GLU A 129 -11.58 19.93 5.72
N ASP A 130 -11.13 21.04 6.30
CA ASP A 130 -9.73 21.48 6.20
C ASP A 130 -8.77 20.46 6.85
N LEU A 131 -9.12 19.93 8.03
CA LEU A 131 -8.32 18.90 8.69
C LEU A 131 -8.21 17.62 7.84
N ILE A 132 -9.34 17.15 7.29
CA ILE A 132 -9.36 15.97 6.41
C ILE A 132 -8.50 16.24 5.17
N GLN A 133 -8.66 17.40 4.54
CA GLN A 133 -7.88 17.78 3.37
C GLN A 133 -6.37 17.82 3.65
N GLN A 134 -5.95 18.29 4.83
CA GLN A 134 -4.54 18.27 5.22
C GLN A 134 -3.98 16.85 5.34
N LEU A 135 -4.77 15.90 5.84
CA LEU A 135 -4.40 14.49 5.93
C LEU A 135 -4.38 13.82 4.55
N GLU A 136 -5.35 14.10 3.69
CA GLU A 136 -5.38 13.63 2.29
C GLU A 136 -4.20 14.16 1.47
N PHE A 137 -3.81 15.42 1.70
CA PHE A 137 -2.60 15.97 1.10
C PHE A 137 -1.35 15.22 1.56
N GLU A 138 -1.30 14.75 2.80
CA GLU A 138 -0.20 13.90 3.26
C GLU A 138 -0.22 12.51 2.61
N LEU A 139 -1.40 11.88 2.46
CA LEU A 139 -1.53 10.60 1.75
C LEU A 139 -1.08 10.70 0.31
N THR A 140 -1.51 11.72 -0.43
CA THR A 140 -1.14 11.93 -1.83
C THR A 140 0.35 12.24 -2.00
N LEU A 141 1.00 12.82 -0.98
CA LEU A 141 2.45 12.95 -0.93
C LEU A 141 3.13 11.58 -0.73
N MET A 142 2.62 10.74 0.17
CA MET A 142 3.15 9.38 0.32
C MET A 142 2.94 8.57 -0.95
N THR A 143 1.78 8.69 -1.61
CA THR A 143 1.52 8.06 -2.91
C THR A 143 2.55 8.53 -3.93
N THR A 144 2.79 9.85 -4.04
CA THR A 144 3.83 10.42 -4.92
C THR A 144 5.16 9.69 -4.75
N TYR A 145 5.65 9.48 -3.53
CA TYR A 145 6.91 8.78 -3.33
C TYR A 145 6.86 7.26 -3.56
N LEU A 146 5.78 6.60 -3.12
CA LEU A 146 5.65 5.15 -3.16
C LEU A 146 5.36 4.63 -4.58
N THR A 147 4.74 5.46 -5.42
CA THR A 147 4.30 5.13 -6.80
C THR A 147 5.12 5.82 -7.88
N SER A 148 6.18 6.53 -7.51
CA SER A 148 7.19 6.98 -8.48
C SER A 148 8.19 5.85 -8.77
N PRO A 149 8.83 5.80 -9.97
CA PRO A 149 9.93 4.88 -10.30
C PRO A 149 11.23 5.16 -9.52
N LEU A 150 11.12 5.27 -8.19
CA LEU A 150 12.16 5.53 -7.22
C LEU A 150 12.30 4.29 -6.31
N HIS A 151 13.09 3.31 -6.76
CA HIS A 151 13.17 1.99 -6.14
C HIS A 151 13.42 2.00 -4.61
N ARG A 152 14.12 3.01 -4.05
CA ARG A 152 14.31 3.11 -2.59
C ARG A 152 13.01 3.49 -1.87
N HIS A 153 12.27 4.43 -2.44
CA HIS A 153 11.03 4.97 -1.88
C HIS A 153 9.90 3.94 -1.94
N THR A 154 9.72 3.27 -3.08
CA THR A 154 8.67 2.26 -3.30
C THR A 154 8.66 1.18 -2.22
N LYS A 155 9.83 0.81 -1.67
CA LYS A 155 9.99 -0.19 -0.62
C LYS A 155 10.36 0.39 0.75
N SER A 156 10.17 1.69 0.96
CA SER A 156 10.54 2.35 2.21
C SER A 156 9.60 1.93 3.36
N PRO A 157 10.09 1.23 4.40
CA PRO A 157 9.28 0.96 5.58
C PRO A 157 8.80 2.26 6.25
N THR A 158 9.63 3.30 6.26
CA THR A 158 9.29 4.59 6.85
C THR A 158 8.09 5.25 6.16
N LEU A 159 8.06 5.25 4.83
CA LEU A 159 6.95 5.85 4.07
C LEU A 159 5.66 5.03 4.19
N TRP A 160 5.73 3.70 4.11
CA TRP A 160 4.55 2.85 4.30
C TRP A 160 3.95 2.97 5.70
N GLN A 161 4.80 3.01 6.74
CA GLN A 161 4.34 3.26 8.11
C GLN A 161 3.78 4.67 8.30
N HIS A 162 4.33 5.67 7.62
CA HIS A 162 3.77 7.02 7.64
C HIS A 162 2.40 7.05 6.98
N ARG A 163 2.24 6.43 5.80
CA ARG A 163 0.94 6.29 5.13
C ARG A 163 -0.10 5.63 6.04
N LEU A 164 0.25 4.53 6.69
CA LEU A 164 -0.64 3.84 7.64
C LEU A 164 -1.05 4.73 8.81
N TRP A 165 -0.09 5.47 9.37
CA TRP A 165 -0.35 6.41 10.45
C TRP A 165 -1.29 7.53 10.01
N VAL A 166 -1.13 8.10 8.81
CA VAL A 166 -2.07 9.12 8.29
C VAL A 166 -3.45 8.51 8.08
N MET A 167 -3.52 7.33 7.48
CA MET A 167 -4.78 6.63 7.24
C MET A 167 -5.55 6.37 8.55
N SER A 168 -4.87 5.90 9.60
CA SER A 168 -5.51 5.70 10.90
C SER A 168 -6.11 6.99 11.46
N HIS A 169 -5.46 8.13 11.22
CA HIS A 169 -5.97 9.43 11.66
C HIS A 169 -7.14 9.92 10.83
N ILE A 170 -7.16 9.67 9.51
CA ILE A 170 -8.32 9.95 8.67
C ILE A 170 -9.53 9.17 9.16
N LEU A 171 -9.37 7.86 9.36
CA LEU A 171 -10.43 7.01 9.90
C LEU A 171 -10.92 7.56 11.24
N ARG A 172 -10.02 7.94 12.15
CA ARG A 172 -10.40 8.55 13.43
C ARG A 172 -11.20 9.85 13.27
N VAL A 173 -10.72 10.77 12.43
CA VAL A 173 -11.37 12.07 12.20
C VAL A 173 -12.75 11.89 11.58
N GLN A 174 -12.92 10.86 10.74
CA GLN A 174 -14.20 10.48 10.13
C GLN A 174 -15.11 9.67 11.07
N GLY A 175 -14.73 9.45 12.33
CA GLY A 175 -15.55 8.75 13.32
C GLY A 175 -15.51 7.22 13.23
N LEU A 176 -14.45 6.65 12.64
CA LEU A 176 -14.28 5.22 12.38
C LEU A 176 -13.38 4.47 13.38
N GLU A 177 -13.08 5.04 14.55
CA GLU A 177 -12.24 4.35 15.55
C GLU A 177 -12.95 3.14 16.22
N PRO A 178 -12.26 1.99 16.39
CA PRO A 178 -12.83 0.79 17.02
C PRO A 178 -13.08 0.92 18.53
N THR A 179 -12.37 1.82 19.22
CA THR A 179 -12.52 1.95 20.66
C THR A 179 -13.74 2.79 21.02
N GLY A 180 -14.76 2.11 21.51
CA GLY A 180 -15.66 2.63 22.53
C GLY A 180 -14.88 3.05 23.79
N ARG A 181 -14.06 4.11 23.69
CA ARG A 181 -13.79 4.95 24.86
C ARG A 181 -15.06 5.74 25.10
N ILE A 182 -15.99 5.08 25.79
CA ILE A 182 -16.90 5.75 26.70
C ILE A 182 -16.01 6.52 27.67
N MET A 183 -15.63 7.74 27.29
CA MET A 183 -15.49 8.82 28.26
C MET A 183 -16.89 8.99 28.82
N THR A 184 -17.11 8.37 29.98
CA THR A 184 -18.09 8.75 31.01
C THR A 184 -19.33 9.49 30.48
N GLN A 185 -20.40 8.76 30.18
CA GLN A 185 -21.76 9.28 30.38
C GLN A 185 -22.07 8.97 31.86
N SER A 186 -21.97 9.93 32.78
CA SER A 186 -22.96 10.98 33.04
C SER A 186 -24.13 10.99 32.05
N ASP A 187 -25.23 10.41 32.50
CA ASP A 187 -26.58 10.64 31.99
C ASP A 187 -26.83 12.14 31.80
N THR A 188 -26.78 12.62 30.55
CA THR A 188 -27.69 13.65 30.05
C THR A 188 -27.80 13.49 28.54
N ALA A 189 -29.02 13.21 28.10
CA ALA A 189 -29.39 13.07 26.71
C ALA A 189 -29.30 14.43 26.00
N ASP A 190 -28.34 14.57 25.09
CA ASP A 190 -28.38 15.58 24.04
C ASP A 190 -28.18 14.84 22.70
N TYR A 191 -29.27 14.65 21.96
CA TYR A 191 -29.28 14.13 20.58
C TYR A 191 -28.59 15.16 19.68
N ARG A 192 -27.26 15.17 19.64
CA ARG A 192 -26.48 15.89 18.63
C ARG A 192 -25.86 14.87 17.70
N THR A 193 -26.18 15.02 16.41
CA THR A 193 -25.72 14.24 15.27
C THR A 193 -24.25 13.85 15.39
N GLN A 194 -23.99 12.62 15.85
CA GLN A 194 -22.73 11.97 15.59
C GLN A 194 -22.57 11.92 14.06
N PRO A 195 -21.38 12.21 13.50
CA PRO A 195 -21.14 12.00 12.08
C PRO A 195 -21.54 10.55 11.76
N ALA A 196 -22.41 10.39 10.77
CA ALA A 196 -22.87 9.07 10.37
C ALA A 196 -21.63 8.24 10.01
N ARG A 197 -21.48 7.07 10.64
CA ARG A 197 -20.41 6.13 10.28
C ARG A 197 -20.47 5.95 8.75
N PRO A 198 -19.35 6.15 8.02
CA PRO A 198 -19.36 5.96 6.59
C PRO A 198 -19.84 4.55 6.27
N GLY A 199 -20.68 4.45 5.25
CA GLY A 199 -21.26 3.18 4.84
C GLY A 199 -20.16 2.19 4.44
N ILE A 200 -20.49 0.90 4.52
CA ILE A 200 -19.62 -0.18 4.07
C ILE A 200 -19.09 0.06 2.64
N GLU A 201 -19.89 0.69 1.77
CA GLU A 201 -19.47 1.01 0.40
C GLU A 201 -18.31 2.01 0.36
N THR A 202 -18.36 3.09 1.13
CA THR A 202 -17.26 4.07 1.21
C THR A 202 -15.97 3.42 1.72
N VAL A 203 -16.09 2.54 2.72
CA VAL A 203 -14.94 1.79 3.24
C VAL A 203 -14.38 0.82 2.19
N ARG A 204 -15.26 0.20 1.40
CA ARG A 204 -14.88 -0.69 0.31
C ARG A 204 -14.16 0.07 -0.81
N GLU A 205 -14.70 1.21 -1.24
CA GLU A 205 -14.08 2.08 -2.25
C GLU A 205 -12.69 2.54 -1.82
N LEU A 206 -12.54 2.94 -0.55
CA LEU A 206 -11.23 3.26 0.03
C LEU A 206 -10.27 2.06 -0.02
N PHE A 207 -10.75 0.87 0.32
CA PHE A 207 -9.90 -0.33 0.31
C PHE A 207 -9.44 -0.72 -1.10
N ILE A 208 -10.31 -0.55 -2.09
CA ILE A 208 -9.99 -0.74 -3.51
C ILE A 208 -8.95 0.31 -3.97
N ALA A 209 -9.15 1.58 -3.64
CA ALA A 209 -8.20 2.64 -4.02
C ALA A 209 -6.81 2.41 -3.39
N GLU A 210 -6.74 1.89 -2.17
CA GLU A 210 -5.46 1.55 -1.53
C GLU A 210 -4.82 0.27 -2.10
N LEU A 211 -5.62 -0.66 -2.62
CA LEU A 211 -5.11 -1.80 -3.38
C LEU A 211 -4.38 -1.33 -4.64
N ASP A 212 -4.93 -0.37 -5.38
CA ASP A 212 -4.30 0.17 -6.59
C ASP A 212 -2.91 0.76 -6.29
N VAL A 213 -2.79 1.51 -5.19
CA VAL A 213 -1.49 2.07 -4.74
C VAL A 213 -0.49 0.96 -4.42
N VAL A 214 -0.92 -0.11 -3.75
CA VAL A 214 -0.06 -1.24 -3.38
C VAL A 214 0.35 -2.07 -4.59
N GLN A 215 -0.58 -2.33 -5.50
CA GLN A 215 -0.32 -3.08 -6.73
C GLN A 215 0.66 -2.33 -7.64
N HIS A 216 0.46 -1.03 -7.80
CA HIS A 216 1.39 -0.19 -8.57
C HIS A 216 2.79 -0.13 -7.93
N ALA A 217 2.87 -0.04 -6.60
CA ALA A 217 4.15 -0.16 -5.91
C ALA A 217 4.79 -1.56 -6.03
N GLY A 218 3.99 -2.62 -6.23
CA GLY A 218 4.43 -3.97 -6.54
C GLY A 218 4.97 -4.11 -7.97
N GLU A 219 4.39 -3.39 -8.93
CA GLU A 219 4.88 -3.31 -10.32
C GLU A 219 6.26 -2.67 -10.39
N LEU A 220 6.43 -1.54 -9.67
CA LEU A 220 7.69 -0.80 -9.61
C LEU A 220 8.76 -1.53 -8.79
N HIS A 221 8.36 -2.32 -7.78
CA HIS A 221 9.27 -3.11 -6.97
C HIS A 221 8.70 -4.52 -6.72
N PRO A 222 9.02 -5.51 -7.57
CA PRO A 222 8.53 -6.86 -7.38
C PRO A 222 8.90 -7.43 -6.01
N LYS A 223 7.96 -8.16 -5.39
CA LYS A 223 8.07 -8.75 -4.05
C LYS A 223 8.12 -7.68 -2.94
N ASN A 224 7.36 -6.61 -3.10
CA ASN A 224 7.27 -5.52 -2.12
C ASN A 224 6.53 -5.92 -0.85
N TYR A 225 7.22 -6.61 0.06
CA TYR A 225 6.64 -7.03 1.33
C TYR A 225 6.05 -5.88 2.16
N TYR A 226 6.60 -4.67 2.09
CA TYR A 226 6.11 -3.53 2.87
C TYR A 226 4.75 -3.03 2.38
N ALA A 227 4.55 -2.92 1.06
CA ALA A 227 3.27 -2.55 0.46
C ALA A 227 2.17 -3.57 0.79
N PHE A 228 2.46 -4.86 0.63
CA PHE A 228 1.49 -5.91 0.92
C PHE A 228 1.27 -6.11 2.44
N SER A 229 2.23 -5.76 3.29
CA SER A 229 2.03 -5.71 4.73
C SER A 229 1.12 -4.55 5.14
N TYR A 230 1.33 -3.37 4.54
CA TYR A 230 0.50 -2.18 4.75
C TYR A 230 -0.98 -2.47 4.51
N ILE A 231 -1.34 -3.06 3.37
CA ILE A 231 -2.75 -3.31 3.04
C ILE A 231 -3.40 -4.38 3.92
N ARG A 232 -2.64 -5.34 4.46
CA ARG A 232 -3.14 -6.29 5.46
C ARG A 232 -3.45 -5.60 6.79
N GLU A 233 -2.63 -4.64 7.19
CA GLU A 233 -2.89 -3.84 8.39
C GLU A 233 -4.08 -2.92 8.18
N LEU A 234 -4.17 -2.27 7.01
CA LEU A 234 -5.33 -1.48 6.61
C LEU A 234 -6.62 -2.30 6.64
N HIS A 235 -6.62 -3.50 6.08
CA HIS A 235 -7.79 -4.39 6.08
C HIS A 235 -8.36 -4.59 7.50
N ARG A 236 -7.49 -4.83 8.49
CA ARG A 236 -7.91 -4.97 9.90
C ARG A 236 -8.49 -3.68 10.45
N MET A 237 -7.88 -2.53 10.15
CA MET A 237 -8.40 -1.24 10.61
C MET A 237 -9.79 -0.94 10.00
N LEU A 238 -9.95 -1.17 8.70
CA LEU A 238 -11.21 -0.92 7.99
C LEU A 238 -12.32 -1.88 8.43
N ALA A 239 -12.01 -3.15 8.66
CA ALA A 239 -12.99 -4.11 9.17
C ALA A 239 -13.49 -3.71 10.58
N ASN A 240 -12.59 -3.26 11.45
CA ASN A 240 -12.95 -2.78 12.77
C ASN A 240 -13.78 -1.48 12.72
N ALA A 241 -13.49 -0.61 11.75
CA ALA A 241 -14.21 0.65 11.51
C ALA A 241 -15.67 0.42 11.08
N VAL A 242 -15.93 -0.59 10.24
CA VAL A 242 -17.28 -0.98 9.81
C VAL A 242 -18.11 -1.50 11.00
N GLY A 243 -17.49 -2.21 11.94
CA GLY A 243 -18.15 -2.69 13.15
C GLY A 243 -19.25 -3.74 12.93
N VAL A 244 -19.22 -4.44 11.79
CA VAL A 244 -20.12 -5.55 11.45
C VAL A 244 -19.34 -6.85 11.55
N ASP A 245 -19.92 -7.89 12.16
CA ASP A 245 -19.28 -9.19 12.36
C ASP A 245 -18.76 -9.82 11.04
N SER A 246 -19.41 -9.53 9.91
CA SER A 246 -19.02 -9.97 8.57
C SER A 246 -18.12 -8.99 7.79
N GLY A 247 -17.83 -7.80 8.32
CA GLY A 247 -17.12 -6.73 7.61
C GLY A 247 -15.71 -7.14 7.16
N PHE A 248 -15.02 -7.96 7.95
CA PHE A 248 -13.70 -8.50 7.59
C PHE A 248 -13.76 -9.40 6.36
N ALA A 249 -14.69 -10.36 6.32
CA ALA A 249 -14.83 -11.26 5.17
C ALA A 249 -15.38 -10.52 3.92
N GLU A 250 -16.28 -9.55 4.12
CA GLU A 250 -16.86 -8.76 3.03
C GLU A 250 -15.82 -7.88 2.34
N LEU A 251 -15.01 -7.15 3.13
CA LEU A 251 -13.92 -6.35 2.59
C LEU A 251 -12.88 -7.22 1.88
N ALA A 252 -12.49 -8.36 2.46
CA ALA A 252 -11.60 -9.29 1.78
C ALA A 252 -12.17 -9.76 0.44
N ARG A 253 -13.47 -10.11 0.39
CA ARG A 253 -14.16 -10.55 -0.83
C ARG A 253 -14.13 -9.48 -1.93
N SER A 254 -14.24 -8.20 -1.57
CA SER A 254 -14.20 -7.09 -2.53
C SER A 254 -12.87 -6.99 -3.29
N LEU A 255 -11.76 -7.52 -2.75
CA LEU A 255 -10.44 -7.41 -3.36
C LEU A 255 -9.95 -8.69 -4.07
N VAL A 256 -10.62 -9.84 -3.91
CA VAL A 256 -10.14 -11.13 -4.46
C VAL A 256 -9.94 -11.07 -5.95
N THR A 257 -10.96 -10.64 -6.70
CA THR A 257 -10.91 -10.63 -8.17
C THR A 257 -9.78 -9.73 -8.68
N ALA A 258 -9.67 -8.51 -8.14
CA ALA A 258 -8.61 -7.57 -8.51
C ALA A 258 -7.22 -8.13 -8.15
N SER A 259 -7.07 -8.72 -6.97
CA SER A 259 -5.81 -9.32 -6.51
C SER A 259 -5.41 -10.53 -7.33
N LEU A 260 -6.36 -11.40 -7.68
CA LEU A 260 -6.16 -12.57 -8.53
C LEU A 260 -5.69 -12.15 -9.92
N ASN A 261 -6.42 -11.22 -10.57
CA ASN A 261 -6.06 -10.72 -11.90
C ASN A 261 -4.66 -10.10 -11.92
N TRP A 262 -4.31 -9.33 -10.88
CA TRP A 262 -2.98 -8.75 -10.74
C TRP A 262 -1.91 -9.83 -10.57
N CYS A 263 -2.14 -10.86 -9.75
CA CYS A 263 -1.18 -11.95 -9.54
C CYS A 263 -0.94 -12.77 -10.82
N LEU A 264 -1.99 -13.01 -11.62
CA LEU A 264 -1.87 -13.68 -12.92
C LEU A 264 -1.06 -12.85 -13.93
N SER A 265 -1.13 -11.52 -13.83
CA SER A 265 -0.30 -10.60 -14.62
C SER A 265 1.14 -10.50 -14.11
N HIS A 266 1.36 -10.81 -12.83
CA HIS A 266 2.65 -10.75 -12.13
C HIS A 266 3.03 -12.08 -11.45
N PRO A 267 3.08 -13.21 -12.18
CA PRO A 267 3.12 -14.55 -11.57
C PRO A 267 4.43 -14.87 -10.82
N ARG A 268 5.45 -14.01 -10.91
CA ARG A 268 6.70 -14.09 -10.12
C ARG A 268 6.61 -13.40 -8.75
N ASP A 269 5.58 -12.60 -8.49
CA ASP A 269 5.47 -11.79 -7.28
C ASP A 269 4.90 -12.59 -6.10
N ILE A 270 5.79 -13.10 -5.25
CA ILE A 270 5.39 -13.87 -4.08
C ILE A 270 4.61 -13.03 -3.05
N SER A 271 4.83 -11.71 -2.98
CA SER A 271 4.13 -10.86 -2.02
C SER A 271 2.66 -10.70 -2.40
N GLY A 272 2.36 -10.51 -3.68
CA GLY A 272 0.99 -10.52 -4.21
C GLY A 272 0.30 -11.86 -3.99
N TRP A 273 0.98 -12.96 -4.33
CA TRP A 273 0.46 -14.31 -4.08
C TRP A 273 0.14 -14.58 -2.61
N MET A 274 1.02 -14.19 -1.69
CA MET A 274 0.77 -14.32 -0.26
C MET A 274 -0.34 -13.39 0.24
N PHE A 275 -0.59 -12.27 -0.43
CA PHE A 275 -1.74 -11.41 -0.14
C PHE A 275 -3.05 -12.04 -0.62
N LEU A 276 -3.08 -12.64 -1.82
CA LEU A 276 -4.24 -13.40 -2.28
C LEU A 276 -4.56 -14.56 -1.33
N LEU A 277 -3.55 -15.32 -0.89
CA LEU A 277 -3.73 -16.39 0.10
C LEU A 277 -4.35 -15.86 1.41
N TYR A 278 -3.92 -14.68 1.86
CA TYR A 278 -4.48 -14.00 3.02
C TYR A 278 -5.95 -13.60 2.83
N LEU A 279 -6.34 -13.09 1.65
CA LEU A 279 -7.72 -12.73 1.35
C LEU A 279 -8.62 -13.97 1.34
N LEU A 280 -8.20 -15.07 0.70
CA LEU A 280 -8.98 -16.31 0.65
C LEU A 280 -9.23 -16.88 2.06
N ASP A 281 -8.21 -16.84 2.92
CA ASP A 281 -8.35 -17.24 4.32
C ASP A 281 -9.32 -16.36 5.12
N ALA A 282 -9.32 -15.05 4.84
CA ALA A 282 -10.19 -14.09 5.51
C ALA A 282 -11.68 -14.27 5.17
N ILE A 283 -12.00 -14.73 3.97
CA ILE A 283 -13.39 -14.86 3.48
C ILE A 283 -14.08 -16.10 4.07
N GLN A 284 -13.32 -17.17 4.32
CA GLN A 284 -13.82 -18.48 4.77
C GLN A 284 -14.91 -19.08 3.86
N ASP A 285 -14.93 -18.68 2.59
CA ASP A 285 -15.81 -19.21 1.55
C ASP A 285 -15.04 -20.24 0.71
N GLY A 286 -15.39 -21.51 0.91
CA GLY A 286 -14.75 -22.62 0.20
C GLY A 286 -14.93 -22.55 -1.31
N GLN A 287 -16.06 -22.03 -1.81
CA GLN A 287 -16.32 -21.96 -3.24
C GLN A 287 -15.39 -20.94 -3.91
N VAL A 288 -15.33 -19.71 -3.37
CA VAL A 288 -14.43 -18.66 -3.88
C VAL A 288 -12.97 -19.11 -3.86
N THR A 289 -12.58 -19.83 -2.80
CA THR A 289 -11.23 -20.38 -2.65
C THR A 289 -10.92 -21.43 -3.73
N VAL A 290 -11.80 -22.41 -3.91
CA VAL A 290 -11.66 -23.45 -4.93
C VAL A 290 -11.60 -22.83 -6.33
N GLU A 291 -12.51 -21.93 -6.66
CA GLU A 291 -12.57 -21.27 -7.97
C GLU A 291 -11.31 -20.46 -8.27
N SER A 292 -10.79 -19.72 -7.27
CA SER A 292 -9.55 -18.95 -7.41
C SER A 292 -8.35 -19.85 -7.67
N VAL A 293 -8.18 -20.93 -6.89
CA VAL A 293 -7.06 -21.86 -7.05
C VAL A 293 -7.14 -22.60 -8.39
N LYS A 294 -8.34 -23.04 -8.80
CA LYS A 294 -8.57 -23.64 -10.13
C LYS A 294 -8.14 -22.69 -11.25
N THR A 295 -8.54 -21.42 -11.15
CA THR A 295 -8.17 -20.38 -12.13
C THR A 295 -6.65 -20.21 -12.24
N VAL A 296 -5.95 -20.22 -11.10
CA VAL A 296 -4.48 -20.11 -11.07
C VAL A 296 -3.79 -21.33 -11.70
N VAL A 297 -4.25 -22.54 -11.38
CA VAL A 297 -3.71 -23.78 -11.96
C VAL A 297 -3.97 -23.83 -13.47
N GLN A 298 -5.18 -23.50 -13.91
CA GLN A 298 -5.53 -23.46 -15.33
C GLN A 298 -4.66 -22.45 -16.09
N PHE A 299 -4.51 -21.23 -15.58
CA PHE A 299 -3.62 -20.24 -16.17
C PHE A 299 -2.20 -20.78 -16.33
N ALA A 300 -1.66 -21.43 -15.29
CA ALA A 300 -0.31 -21.97 -15.35
C ALA A 300 -0.17 -23.02 -16.46
N LEU A 301 -1.15 -23.93 -16.59
CA LEU A 301 -1.19 -24.93 -17.66
C LEU A 301 -1.24 -24.29 -19.04
N ASP A 302 -2.17 -23.33 -19.24
CA ASP A 302 -2.44 -22.70 -20.53
C ASP A 302 -1.26 -21.89 -21.08
N VAL A 303 -0.46 -21.27 -20.21
CA VAL A 303 0.65 -20.39 -20.62
C VAL A 303 2.03 -21.01 -20.44
N GLY A 304 2.11 -22.27 -20.00
CA GLY A 304 3.41 -22.92 -19.78
C GLY A 304 4.17 -22.40 -18.55
N TRP A 305 3.50 -21.95 -17.49
CA TRP A 305 4.15 -21.28 -16.36
C TRP A 305 4.68 -22.21 -15.27
N ASP A 306 6.00 -22.24 -15.06
CA ASP A 306 6.66 -23.08 -14.04
C ASP A 306 7.38 -22.29 -12.92
N GLY A 307 7.15 -20.97 -12.86
CA GLY A 307 7.81 -20.09 -11.90
C GLY A 307 7.37 -20.30 -10.45
N GLU A 308 8.34 -20.25 -9.53
CA GLU A 308 8.18 -20.56 -8.09
C GLU A 308 7.04 -19.82 -7.38
N GLY A 309 6.83 -18.53 -7.66
CA GLY A 309 5.88 -17.69 -6.91
C GLY A 309 4.45 -18.25 -6.92
N LEU A 310 3.94 -18.54 -8.13
CA LEU A 310 2.62 -19.12 -8.35
C LEU A 310 2.51 -20.50 -7.70
N TRP A 311 3.48 -21.40 -7.93
CA TRP A 311 3.41 -22.76 -7.42
C TRP A 311 3.57 -22.85 -5.90
N THR A 312 4.28 -21.89 -5.30
CA THR A 312 4.32 -21.72 -3.85
C THR A 312 2.94 -21.36 -3.30
N PHE A 313 2.20 -20.48 -3.98
CA PHE A 313 0.81 -20.18 -3.62
C PHE A 313 -0.09 -21.41 -3.75
N VAL A 314 -0.01 -22.13 -4.87
CA VAL A 314 -0.81 -23.34 -5.10
C VAL A 314 -0.55 -24.38 -4.01
N ASP A 315 0.71 -24.62 -3.67
CA ASP A 315 1.10 -25.56 -2.62
C ASP A 315 0.55 -25.15 -1.24
N MET A 316 0.72 -23.88 -0.87
CA MET A 316 0.21 -23.36 0.41
C MET A 316 -1.32 -23.38 0.47
N ALA A 317 -2.01 -23.03 -0.62
CA ALA A 317 -3.46 -23.08 -0.69
C ALA A 317 -3.98 -24.52 -0.64
N ALA A 318 -3.31 -25.45 -1.32
CA ALA A 318 -3.63 -26.87 -1.29
C ALA A 318 -3.59 -27.44 0.12
N LEU A 319 -2.51 -27.15 0.86
CA LEU A 319 -2.33 -27.61 2.23
C LEU A 319 -3.31 -26.92 3.19
N LYS A 320 -3.48 -25.60 3.06
CA LYS A 320 -4.29 -24.81 3.97
C LYS A 320 -5.79 -25.08 3.85
N PHE A 321 -6.28 -25.29 2.62
CA PHE A 321 -7.70 -25.42 2.33
C PHE A 321 -8.11 -26.85 1.91
N GLY A 322 -7.20 -27.82 1.98
CA GLY A 322 -7.49 -29.22 1.66
C GLY A 322 -7.75 -29.48 0.18
N LEU A 323 -7.07 -28.77 -0.73
CA LEU A 323 -7.31 -28.82 -2.18
C LEU A 323 -6.34 -29.72 -2.95
N VAL A 324 -5.55 -30.54 -2.26
CA VAL A 324 -4.53 -31.42 -2.88
C VAL A 324 -5.15 -32.32 -3.94
N GLU A 325 -6.24 -33.01 -3.62
CA GLU A 325 -6.93 -33.92 -4.54
C GLU A 325 -7.52 -33.15 -5.73
N THR A 326 -8.15 -32.00 -5.48
CA THR A 326 -8.72 -31.14 -6.54
C THR A 326 -7.66 -30.71 -7.56
N ILE A 327 -6.48 -30.32 -7.09
CA ILE A 327 -5.38 -29.91 -7.97
C ILE A 327 -4.82 -31.12 -8.72
N GLN A 328 -4.67 -32.27 -8.05
CA GLN A 328 -4.23 -33.51 -8.71
C GLN A 328 -5.18 -33.94 -9.83
N ASP A 329 -6.49 -33.90 -9.60
CA ASP A 329 -7.50 -34.24 -10.59
C ASP A 329 -7.45 -33.31 -11.81
N MET A 330 -7.20 -32.01 -11.59
CA MET A 330 -6.99 -31.06 -12.69
C MET A 330 -5.76 -31.43 -13.53
N LEU A 331 -4.63 -31.74 -12.90
CA LEU A 331 -3.41 -32.10 -13.63
C LEU A 331 -3.56 -33.44 -14.39
N GLN A 332 -4.29 -34.40 -13.81
CA GLN A 332 -4.55 -35.71 -14.43
C GLN A 332 -5.53 -35.63 -15.60
N SER A 333 -6.62 -34.87 -15.45
CA SER A 333 -7.63 -34.70 -16.52
C SER A 333 -7.06 -34.07 -17.79
N HIS A 334 -6.03 -33.23 -17.66
CA HIS A 334 -5.34 -32.64 -18.80
C HIS A 334 -4.30 -33.58 -19.42
N SER A 335 -3.70 -34.49 -18.64
CA SER A 335 -2.62 -35.39 -19.10
C SER A 335 -3.07 -36.53 -20.03
N GLY A 336 -4.37 -36.65 -20.36
CA GLY A 336 -4.89 -37.63 -21.34
C GLY A 336 -4.64 -39.11 -21.01
N THR A 337 -3.99 -39.41 -19.88
CA THR A 337 -3.66 -40.77 -19.47
C THR A 337 -4.89 -41.37 -18.81
N THR A 338 -5.83 -41.84 -19.64
CA THR A 338 -6.74 -42.90 -19.23
C THR A 338 -5.88 -44.13 -18.96
N THR A 339 -5.41 -44.26 -17.73
CA THR A 339 -4.76 -45.49 -17.28
C THR A 339 -5.64 -46.12 -16.23
N MET A 340 -6.41 -47.12 -16.66
CA MET A 340 -6.76 -48.26 -15.82
C MET A 340 -5.48 -48.72 -15.10
N ASN A 341 -5.28 -48.28 -13.85
CA ASN A 341 -4.43 -48.91 -12.84
C ASN A 341 -4.63 -48.20 -11.48
N SER A 342 -5.89 -48.10 -11.07
CA SER A 342 -6.28 -47.84 -9.68
C SER A 342 -5.96 -49.08 -8.83
N ALA A 343 -4.68 -49.33 -8.53
CA ALA A 343 -4.32 -50.29 -7.47
C ALA A 343 -2.88 -50.17 -6.92
N MET A 344 -1.92 -49.55 -7.62
CA MET A 344 -0.50 -49.74 -7.26
C MET A 344 0.37 -48.47 -7.18
N SER A 345 -0.22 -47.34 -6.83
CA SER A 345 0.56 -46.17 -6.38
C SER A 345 -0.09 -45.47 -5.18
N ARG A 346 -0.40 -46.25 -4.14
CA ARG A 346 -0.57 -45.72 -2.77
C ARG A 346 0.78 -45.79 -2.04
N LEU A 347 1.80 -45.17 -2.61
CA LEU A 347 3.05 -44.97 -1.88
C LEU A 347 2.91 -43.68 -1.06
N SER A 348 2.75 -43.91 0.24
CA SER A 348 2.96 -43.00 1.36
C SER A 348 3.48 -41.61 1.00
N ILE A 349 2.61 -40.60 1.13
CA ILE A 349 2.99 -39.17 1.13
C ILE A 349 3.57 -38.76 2.49
N HIS A 350 3.78 -39.70 3.42
CA HIS A 350 4.61 -39.46 4.58
C HIS A 350 6.04 -39.90 4.32
N GLU A 351 6.93 -38.90 4.40
CA GLU A 351 8.39 -38.93 4.52
C GLU A 351 9.23 -38.68 3.25
N THR A 352 10.21 -37.77 3.44
CA THR A 352 11.41 -37.45 2.63
C THR A 352 11.42 -36.18 1.74
N ALA A 353 10.41 -35.30 1.78
CA ALA A 353 10.59 -33.95 1.22
C ALA A 353 11.05 -32.97 2.29
N VAL A 354 12.22 -32.34 2.09
CA VAL A 354 12.68 -31.22 2.91
C VAL A 354 11.56 -30.16 2.98
N PRO A 355 11.17 -29.68 4.17
CA PRO A 355 10.16 -28.62 4.30
C PRO A 355 10.59 -27.41 3.46
N GLY A 356 9.82 -27.06 2.43
CA GLY A 356 10.10 -25.94 1.53
C GLY A 356 10.28 -26.27 0.05
N GLN A 357 10.24 -27.54 -0.38
CA GLN A 357 10.32 -27.91 -1.80
C GLN A 357 9.11 -28.70 -2.33
N GLN A 358 8.00 -28.75 -1.58
CA GLN A 358 6.81 -29.52 -1.99
C GLN A 358 6.17 -28.96 -3.27
N TRP A 359 6.20 -27.64 -3.46
CA TRP A 359 5.75 -26.99 -4.70
C TRP A 359 6.44 -27.50 -5.97
N LYS A 360 7.68 -28.00 -5.86
CA LYS A 360 8.41 -28.56 -7.01
C LYS A 360 7.76 -29.82 -7.56
N LYS A 361 6.97 -30.54 -6.74
CA LYS A 361 6.19 -31.69 -7.18
C LYS A 361 5.11 -31.26 -8.17
N TRP A 362 4.42 -30.15 -7.89
CA TRP A 362 3.44 -29.58 -8.82
C TRP A 362 4.09 -29.20 -10.14
N VAL A 363 5.24 -28.52 -10.09
CA VAL A 363 5.99 -28.16 -11.30
C VAL A 363 6.44 -29.37 -12.10
N ALA A 364 6.91 -30.44 -11.43
CA ALA A 364 7.30 -31.66 -12.12
C ALA A 364 6.11 -32.32 -12.84
N SER A 365 4.95 -32.39 -12.19
CA SER A 365 3.72 -32.93 -12.80
C SER A 365 3.27 -32.11 -14.00
N VAL A 366 3.34 -30.79 -13.91
CA VAL A 366 2.92 -29.88 -14.97
C VAL A 366 3.89 -29.90 -16.16
N ARG A 367 5.19 -29.99 -15.91
CA ARG A 367 6.18 -30.18 -16.97
C ARG A 367 5.97 -31.48 -17.74
N ALA A 368 5.68 -32.57 -17.02
CA ALA A 368 5.35 -33.84 -17.66
C ALA A 368 4.09 -33.76 -18.55
N TYR A 369 3.10 -32.96 -18.15
CA TYR A 369 1.92 -32.68 -18.97
C TYR A 369 2.29 -31.95 -20.27
N TRP A 370 3.11 -30.89 -20.19
CA TRP A 370 3.54 -30.18 -21.39
C TRP A 370 4.42 -31.03 -22.31
N ASP A 371 5.33 -31.84 -21.74
CA ASP A 371 6.15 -32.79 -22.50
C ASP A 371 5.31 -33.83 -23.25
N ALA A 372 4.09 -34.11 -22.78
CA ALA A 372 3.11 -34.99 -23.42
C ALA A 372 2.27 -34.30 -24.52
N GLY A 373 2.56 -33.05 -24.87
CA GLY A 373 1.85 -32.30 -25.92
C GLY A 373 0.66 -31.48 -25.43
N GLY A 374 0.63 -31.14 -24.14
CA GLY A 374 -0.41 -30.34 -23.49
C GLY A 374 -0.40 -28.84 -23.79
N LEU A 375 0.26 -28.38 -24.85
CA LEU A 375 0.35 -26.97 -25.26
C LEU A 375 0.13 -26.80 -26.76
#